data_AF-A0A6G8ATF6-F1
#
_entry.id   AF-A0A6G8ATF6-F1
#
_cell.length_a   1.000
_cell.length_b   1.000
_cell.length_c   1.000
_cell.angle_alpha   90.00
_cell.angle_beta   90.00
_cell.angle_gamma   90.00
#
_symmetry.space_group_name_H-M   'P 1'
#
loop_
_entity.id
_entity.type
_entity.pdbx_description
1 polymer ?
#
loop_
_entity_poly.entity_id
_entity_poly.type
_entity_poly.pdbx_seq_one_letter_code
_entity_poly.pdbx_strand_id
1 'polypeptide(L)'
;MKKKLTFGLTLVLFSLLVLSACGSKKLSGDYTAKINLLLTEETVTLRFKDDKVFEINDSGEEKKEATYEINDNELKMKYPDDITVDAVLSKDKKSFTIKATDDLSGIFINNVKFTKKEK
;
A
#
# COMPACT_ATOMS: atom_id res chain seq x y z
N MET A 1 20.44 -39.39 38.07
CA MET A 1 20.12 -39.62 36.65
C MET A 1 18.62 -39.33 36.48
N LYS A 2 18.07 -38.50 35.58
CA LYS A 2 18.46 -38.01 34.25
C LYS A 2 17.83 -36.62 34.06
N LYS A 3 18.61 -35.60 33.69
CA LYS A 3 18.08 -34.30 33.22
C LYS A 3 17.58 -34.49 31.79
N LYS A 4 16.32 -34.18 31.49
CA LYS A 4 15.78 -34.25 30.12
C LYS A 4 15.88 -32.88 29.46
N LEU A 5 16.60 -32.84 28.34
CA LEU A 5 16.69 -31.71 27.42
C LEU A 5 15.32 -31.48 26.76
N THR A 6 14.72 -30.32 27.00
CA THR A 6 13.66 -29.75 26.16
C THR A 6 13.86 -28.24 26.08
N PHE A 7 14.93 -27.80 25.42
CA PHE A 7 15.22 -26.37 25.21
C PHE A 7 15.60 -26.01 23.76
N GLY A 8 15.43 -26.95 22.82
CA GLY A 8 15.88 -26.76 21.43
C GLY A 8 14.82 -26.28 20.43
N LEU A 9 13.51 -26.45 20.71
CA LEU A 9 12.48 -26.30 19.68
C LEU A 9 11.73 -24.96 19.71
N THR A 10 11.71 -24.27 20.85
CA THR A 10 11.02 -22.97 20.99
C THR A 10 11.82 -21.77 20.48
N LEU A 11 13.15 -21.88 20.37
CA LEU A 11 13.99 -20.77 19.94
C LEU A 11 14.00 -20.58 18.40
N VAL A 12 13.74 -21.65 17.64
CA VAL A 12 13.77 -21.61 16.17
C VAL A 12 12.54 -20.89 15.61
N LEU A 13 11.37 -21.02 16.26
CA LEU A 13 10.12 -20.42 15.77
C LEU A 13 10.09 -18.88 15.93
N PHE A 14 10.80 -18.32 16.92
CA PHE A 14 10.90 -16.88 17.12
C PHE A 14 11.88 -16.20 16.17
N SER A 15 12.89 -16.93 15.69
CA SER A 15 13.89 -16.41 14.75
C SER A 15 13.36 -16.23 13.31
N LEU A 16 12.29 -16.94 12.95
CA LEU A 16 11.62 -16.80 11.64
C LEU A 16 10.76 -15.53 11.51
N LEU A 17 10.45 -14.85 12.62
CA LEU A 17 9.66 -13.61 12.61
C LEU A 17 10.49 -12.35 12.33
N VAL A 18 11.82 -12.44 12.33
CA VAL A 18 12.70 -11.26 12.24
C VAL A 18 13.25 -11.04 10.83
N LEU A 19 13.10 -11.99 9.90
CA LEU A 19 13.63 -11.87 8.53
C LEU A 19 12.73 -11.09 7.54
N SER A 20 11.52 -10.68 7.92
CA SER A 20 10.63 -9.90 7.05
C SER A 20 10.89 -8.39 7.08
N ALA A 21 11.86 -7.92 7.87
CA ALA A 21 12.23 -6.50 7.95
C ALA A 21 13.04 -6.00 6.73
N CYS A 22 13.51 -6.89 5.85
CA CYS A 22 13.87 -6.50 4.49
C CYS A 22 12.59 -6.43 3.65
N GLY A 23 11.66 -5.57 4.06
CA GLY A 23 10.33 -5.51 3.49
C GLY A 23 10.44 -5.21 2.00
N SER A 24 9.85 -6.06 1.15
CA SER A 24 9.82 -5.88 -0.31
C SER A 24 9.62 -4.42 -0.69
N LYS A 25 10.46 -3.82 -1.53
CA LYS A 25 10.23 -2.45 -2.05
C LYS A 25 9.04 -2.37 -3.02
N LYS A 26 8.14 -3.36 -2.96
CA LYS A 26 7.02 -3.55 -3.85
C LYS A 26 5.75 -3.85 -3.06
N LEU A 27 4.65 -3.25 -3.51
CA LEU A 27 3.28 -3.61 -3.18
C LEU A 27 2.74 -4.57 -4.24
N SER A 28 1.66 -5.26 -3.89
CA SER A 28 0.96 -6.13 -4.81
C SER A 28 -0.52 -6.21 -4.48
N GLY A 29 -1.34 -6.33 -5.52
CA GLY A 29 -2.78 -6.49 -5.41
C GLY A 29 -3.52 -5.16 -5.33
N ASP A 30 -4.80 -5.25 -4.99
CA ASP A 30 -5.74 -4.15 -5.08
C ASP A 30 -5.88 -3.45 -3.73
N TYR A 31 -5.90 -2.12 -3.76
CA TYR A 31 -6.11 -1.26 -2.60
C TYR A 31 -7.29 -0.36 -2.89
N THR A 32 -8.23 -0.27 -1.96
CA THR A 32 -9.47 0.49 -2.15
C THR A 32 -9.60 1.61 -1.13
N ALA A 33 -10.19 2.71 -1.57
CA ALA A 33 -10.61 3.79 -0.69
C ALA A 33 -11.99 4.29 -1.12
N LYS A 34 -12.75 4.77 -0.14
CA LYS A 34 -13.96 5.54 -0.39
C LYS A 34 -13.60 7.02 -0.35
N ILE A 35 -13.94 7.76 -1.40
CA ILE A 35 -13.73 9.20 -1.49
C ILE A 35 -15.06 9.89 -1.73
N ASN A 36 -15.21 11.10 -1.18
CA ASN A 36 -16.36 11.93 -1.47
C ASN A 36 -15.96 12.91 -2.57
N LEU A 37 -16.50 12.69 -3.77
CA LEU A 37 -16.38 13.62 -4.90
C LEU A 37 -17.62 14.50 -4.91
N LEU A 38 -17.46 15.73 -4.40
CA LEU A 38 -18.52 16.73 -4.23
C LEU A 38 -19.67 16.23 -3.33
N LEU A 39 -20.60 15.45 -3.89
CA LEU A 39 -21.82 14.95 -3.25
C LEU A 39 -22.01 13.43 -3.40
N THR A 40 -21.09 12.74 -4.08
CA THR A 40 -21.18 11.30 -4.33
C THR A 40 -20.02 10.58 -3.65
N GLU A 41 -20.33 9.51 -2.93
CA GLU A 41 -19.32 8.58 -2.44
C GLU A 41 -18.91 7.64 -3.57
N GLU A 42 -17.64 7.68 -3.94
CA GLU A 42 -17.05 6.84 -4.99
C GLU A 42 -16.04 5.88 -4.37
N THR A 43 -15.96 4.66 -4.90
CA THR A 43 -14.92 3.70 -4.52
C THR A 43 -13.80 3.72 -5.55
N VAL A 44 -12.62 4.18 -5.15
CA VAL A 44 -11.43 4.13 -5.98
C VAL A 44 -10.66 2.86 -5.67
N THR A 45 -10.23 2.15 -6.72
CA THR A 45 -9.38 0.97 -6.61
C THR A 45 -8.06 1.21 -7.34
N LEU A 46 -6.95 1.01 -6.63
CA LEU A 46 -5.60 1.04 -7.15
C LEU A 46 -4.98 -0.35 -7.13
N ARG A 47 -4.54 -0.85 -8.28
CA ARG A 47 -3.86 -2.14 -8.41
C ARG A 47 -2.37 -1.93 -8.51
N PHE A 48 -1.63 -2.49 -7.55
CA PHE A 48 -0.18 -2.52 -7.58
C PHE A 48 0.31 -3.82 -8.21
N LYS A 49 1.15 -3.70 -9.22
CA LYS A 49 1.80 -4.82 -9.90
C LYS A 49 3.21 -4.41 -10.29
N ASP A 50 4.19 -5.16 -9.81
CA ASP A 50 5.60 -4.83 -9.97
C ASP A 50 5.94 -3.43 -9.42
N ASP A 51 6.42 -2.52 -10.27
CA ASP A 51 6.75 -1.12 -10.00
C ASP A 51 5.67 -0.14 -10.52
N LYS A 52 4.52 -0.67 -10.92
CA LYS A 52 3.40 0.07 -11.49
C LYS A 52 2.18 0.08 -10.57
N VAL A 53 1.40 1.14 -10.69
CA VAL A 53 0.08 1.29 -10.09
C VAL A 53 -0.93 1.62 -11.19
N PHE A 54 -2.07 0.93 -11.16
CA PHE A 54 -3.15 1.11 -12.12
C PHE A 54 -4.43 1.54 -11.42
N GLU A 55 -5.09 2.56 -11.95
CA GLU A 55 -6.48 2.86 -11.58
C GLU A 55 -7.41 1.84 -12.23
N ILE A 56 -8.26 1.21 -11.42
CA ILE A 56 -9.25 0.23 -11.90
C ILE A 56 -10.61 0.92 -12.01
N ASN A 57 -11.23 0.87 -13.19
CA ASN A 57 -12.58 1.39 -13.41
C ASN A 57 -13.66 0.43 -12.86
N ASP A 58 -14.93 0.86 -12.89
CA ASP A 58 -16.06 0.04 -12.41
C ASP A 58 -16.25 -1.27 -13.19
N SER A 59 -15.76 -1.32 -14.43
CA SER A 59 -15.75 -2.53 -15.27
C SER A 59 -14.58 -3.48 -14.96
N GLY A 60 -13.66 -3.08 -14.07
CA GLY A 60 -12.48 -3.86 -13.68
C GLY A 60 -11.26 -3.66 -14.57
N GLU A 61 -11.32 -2.75 -15.53
CA GLU A 61 -10.24 -2.47 -16.49
C GLU A 61 -9.25 -1.44 -15.95
N GLU A 62 -7.98 -1.56 -16.38
CA GLU A 62 -6.91 -0.63 -16.04
C GLU A 62 -7.02 0.64 -16.89
N LYS A 63 -7.16 1.79 -16.24
CA LYS A 63 -7.51 3.07 -16.88
C LYS A 63 -6.33 4.03 -17.03
N LYS A 64 -5.46 4.08 -16.01
CA LYS A 64 -4.29 4.96 -15.97
C LYS A 64 -3.14 4.23 -15.30
N GLU A 65 -1.97 4.24 -15.93
CA GLU A 65 -0.74 3.67 -15.39
C GLU A 65 0.10 4.78 -14.75
N ALA A 66 0.64 4.51 -13.57
CA ALA A 66 1.64 5.32 -12.89
C ALA A 66 2.74 4.40 -12.35
N THR A 67 3.90 4.98 -12.02
CA THR A 67 4.97 4.25 -11.32
C THR A 67 4.98 4.62 -9.85
N TYR A 68 5.61 3.81 -9.02
CA TYR A 68 5.76 4.13 -7.61
C TYR A 68 7.10 3.68 -7.03
N GLU A 69 7.50 4.35 -5.96
CA GLU A 69 8.69 4.04 -5.19
C GLU A 69 8.34 3.99 -3.70
N ILE A 70 8.98 3.09 -2.97
CA ILE A 70 8.87 2.99 -1.51
C ILE A 70 10.23 3.29 -0.89
N ASN A 71 10.24 4.30 -0.02
CA ASN A 71 11.36 4.64 0.84
C ASN A 71 10.87 4.60 2.30
N ASP A 72 11.31 3.58 3.05
CA ASP A 72 10.83 3.28 4.40
C ASP A 72 9.30 3.17 4.50
N ASN A 73 8.65 4.15 5.13
CA ASN A 73 7.21 4.24 5.30
C ASN A 73 6.57 5.28 4.38
N GLU A 74 7.30 5.72 3.35
CA GLU A 74 6.82 6.65 2.34
C GLU A 74 6.58 5.92 1.03
N LEU A 75 5.40 6.17 0.45
CA LEU A 75 5.02 5.73 -0.88
C LEU A 75 4.89 6.99 -1.75
N LYS A 76 5.71 7.08 -2.80
CA LYS A 76 5.62 8.14 -3.79
C LYS A 76 5.12 7.56 -5.11
N MET A 77 4.00 8.05 -5.61
CA MET A 77 3.44 7.67 -6.90
C MET A 77 3.66 8.79 -7.92
N LYS A 78 4.10 8.43 -9.13
CA LYS A 78 4.34 9.36 -10.24
C LYS A 78 3.40 9.01 -11.38
N TYR A 79 2.44 9.89 -11.60
CA TYR A 79 1.53 9.81 -12.73
C TYR A 79 2.13 10.47 -13.97
N PRO A 80 1.62 10.17 -15.16
CA PRO A 80 1.85 10.99 -16.35
C PRO A 80 1.58 12.48 -16.07
N ASP A 81 2.26 13.36 -16.80
CA ASP A 81 2.19 14.82 -16.67
C ASP A 81 2.83 15.38 -15.38
N ASP A 82 3.86 14.69 -14.86
CA ASP A 82 4.66 15.08 -13.69
C ASP A 82 3.89 15.22 -12.36
N ILE A 83 2.64 14.74 -12.33
CA ILE A 83 1.81 14.72 -11.13
C ILE A 83 2.39 13.68 -10.15
N THR A 84 2.81 14.17 -8.98
CA THR A 84 3.35 13.33 -7.91
C THR A 84 2.38 13.28 -6.73
N VAL A 85 2.11 12.08 -6.23
CA VAL A 85 1.28 11.86 -5.04
C VAL A 85 2.12 11.20 -3.96
N ASP A 86 2.25 11.87 -2.83
CA ASP A 86 2.92 11.34 -1.65
C ASP A 86 1.94 10.69 -0.68
N ALA A 87 2.32 9.56 -0.11
CA ALA A 87 1.53 8.81 0.84
C ALA A 87 2.38 8.24 1.98
N VAL A 88 1.75 8.03 3.13
CA VAL A 88 2.32 7.29 4.26
C VAL A 88 1.88 5.84 4.18
N LEU A 89 2.84 4.93 4.03
CA LEU A 89 2.63 3.49 3.96
C LEU A 89 2.66 2.87 5.36
N SER A 90 1.68 2.03 5.69
CA SER A 90 1.69 1.29 6.95
C SER A 90 2.84 0.27 6.97
N LYS A 91 3.39 0.00 8.17
CA LYS A 91 4.53 -0.93 8.34
C LYS A 91 4.25 -2.33 7.78
N ASP A 92 3.00 -2.79 7.88
CA ASP A 92 2.53 -4.08 7.35
C ASP A 92 2.16 -4.03 5.85
N LYS A 93 2.25 -2.85 5.22
CA LYS A 93 1.92 -2.56 3.82
C LYS A 93 0.49 -2.89 3.43
N LYS A 94 -0.39 -3.08 4.41
CA LYS A 94 -1.82 -3.36 4.17
C LYS A 94 -2.63 -2.10 3.95
N SER A 95 -2.07 -0.92 4.19
CA SER A 95 -2.73 0.34 3.91
C SER A 95 -1.73 1.46 3.62
N PHE A 96 -2.18 2.49 2.92
CA PHE A 96 -1.45 3.75 2.84
C PHE A 96 -2.43 4.91 2.89
N THR A 97 -1.96 6.07 3.34
CA THR A 97 -2.76 7.28 3.44
C THR A 97 -2.13 8.35 2.58
N ILE A 98 -2.88 8.87 1.60
CA ILE A 98 -2.44 10.00 0.78
C ILE A 98 -2.22 11.20 1.69
N LYS A 99 -1.01 11.78 1.64
CA LYS A 99 -0.71 13.06 2.31
C LYS A 99 -1.49 14.15 1.59
N ALA A 100 -1.98 15.14 2.32
CA ALA A 100 -2.65 16.29 1.71
C ALA A 100 -1.75 16.92 0.63
N THR A 101 -2.27 17.07 -0.59
CA THR A 101 -1.57 17.71 -1.71
C THR A 101 -2.34 18.95 -2.11
N ASP A 102 -1.70 20.12 -2.07
CA ASP A 102 -2.31 21.39 -2.50
C ASP A 102 -2.40 21.54 -4.03
N ASP A 103 -1.85 20.57 -4.78
CA ASP A 103 -1.56 20.67 -6.22
C ASP A 103 -2.55 19.92 -7.14
N LEU A 104 -3.52 19.20 -6.57
CA LEU A 104 -4.57 18.55 -7.37
C LEU A 104 -5.76 19.50 -7.50
N SER A 105 -5.68 20.34 -8.53
CA SER A 105 -6.68 21.28 -9.05
C SER A 105 -8.15 20.78 -8.99
N GLY A 106 -8.74 20.78 -7.79
CA GLY A 106 -10.17 20.51 -7.56
C GLY A 106 -10.54 19.20 -6.86
N ILE A 107 -9.58 18.35 -6.45
CA ILE A 107 -9.89 17.10 -5.72
C ILE A 107 -9.32 17.17 -4.30
N PHE A 108 -10.19 17.38 -3.31
CA PHE A 108 -9.85 17.30 -1.89
C PHE A 108 -9.66 15.83 -1.46
N ILE A 109 -8.58 15.17 -1.87
CA ILE A 109 -8.18 13.87 -1.32
C ILE A 109 -7.16 14.05 -0.19
N ASN A 110 -7.60 14.72 0.89
CA ASN A 110 -6.79 14.86 2.09
C ASN A 110 -7.00 13.66 3.01
N ASN A 111 -5.92 13.00 3.41
CA ASN A 111 -5.92 11.90 4.37
C ASN A 111 -6.79 10.70 3.93
N VAL A 112 -6.90 10.45 2.64
CA VAL A 112 -7.62 9.29 2.11
C VAL A 112 -6.80 8.04 2.37
N LYS A 113 -7.37 7.12 3.15
CA LYS A 113 -6.75 5.83 3.47
C LYS A 113 -7.21 4.77 2.47
N PHE A 114 -6.24 4.22 1.76
CA PHE A 114 -6.39 3.04 0.93
C PHE A 114 -6.06 1.79 1.73
N THR A 115 -6.89 0.76 1.64
CA THR A 115 -6.70 -0.51 2.33
C THR A 115 -6.63 -1.66 1.33
N LYS A 116 -5.71 -2.58 1.53
CA LYS A 116 -5.54 -3.76 0.68
C LYS A 116 -6.82 -4.60 0.74
N LYS A 117 -7.36 -4.93 -0.43
CA LYS A 117 -8.50 -5.81 -0.58
C LYS A 117 -8.06 -7.23 -0.22
N GLU A 118 -8.71 -7.82 0.76
CA GLU A 118 -8.55 -9.25 1.05
C GLU A 118 -9.23 -10.04 -0.07
N LYS A 119 -8.54 -11.08 -0.56
CA LYS A 119 -9.07 -12.01 -1.57
C LYS A 119 -9.70 -13.21 -0.91
#